data_AF-K1RRX7-F1
#
_entry.id   AF-K1RRX7-F1
#
_cell.length_a   1.000
_cell.length_b   1.000
_cell.length_c   1.000
_cell.angle_alpha   90.00
_cell.angle_beta   90.00
_cell.angle_gamma   90.00
#
_symmetry.space_group_name_H-M   'P 1'
#
loop_
_entity.id
_entity.type
_entity.pdbx_description
1 polymer ?
#
loop_
_entity_poly.entity_id
_entity_poly.type
_entity_poly.pdbx_seq_one_letter_code
_entity_poly.pdbx_strand_id
1 'polypeptide(L)'
;MRKLINLIALLIMASSVTWAQDKKSFTLEDLMPGGNNYYNLLPQNLYGLQWWGDVCINADIEEVKTIQPANGKENVLITLQEVNELLANKELGKINHFRNASFPYA
;
A
#
# COMPACT_ATOMS: atom_id res chain seq x y z
N MET A 1 19.18 -27.43 44.34
CA MET A 1 19.55 -26.42 43.33
C MET A 1 19.03 -26.79 41.94
N ARG A 2 19.48 -27.89 41.32
CA ARG A 2 19.08 -28.29 39.96
C ARG A 2 17.56 -28.51 39.76
N LYS A 3 16.88 -29.13 40.72
CA LYS A 3 15.41 -29.34 40.65
C LYS A 3 14.61 -28.03 40.76
N LEU A 4 15.10 -27.07 41.55
CA LEU A 4 14.48 -25.75 41.70
C LEU A 4 14.64 -24.92 40.42
N ILE A 5 15.84 -24.94 39.83
CA ILE A 5 16.13 -24.27 38.55
C ILE A 5 15.27 -24.85 37.42
N ASN A 6 15.12 -26.18 37.37
CA ASN A 6 14.27 -26.83 36.37
C ASN A 6 12.79 -26.49 36.54
N LEU A 7 12.30 -26.37 37.79
CA LEU A 7 10.92 -25.98 38.07
C LEU A 7 10.65 -24.53 37.66
N ILE A 8 11.60 -23.62 37.94
CA ILE A 8 11.53 -22.22 37.54
C ILE A 8 11.53 -22.10 36.00
N ALA A 9 12.40 -22.85 35.32
CA ALA A 9 12.44 -22.87 33.85
C ALA A 9 11.11 -23.36 33.24
N LEU A 10 10.47 -24.38 33.83
CA LEU A 10 9.18 -24.89 33.38
C LEU A 10 8.06 -23.85 33.56
N LEU A 11 8.04 -23.14 34.68
CA LEU A 11 7.08 -22.07 34.96
C LEU A 11 7.21 -20.88 33.99
N ILE A 12 8.44 -20.52 33.61
CA ILE A 12 8.71 -19.43 32.64
C ILE A 12 8.25 -19.84 31.22
N MET A 13 8.43 -21.10 30.83
CA MET A 13 7.96 -21.60 29.53
C MET A 13 6.44 -21.75 29.48
N ALA A 14 5.79 -22.04 30.61
CA ALA A 14 4.33 -22.13 30.69
C ALA A 14 3.62 -20.76 30.70
N SER A 15 4.29 -19.70 31.16
CA SER A 15 3.71 -18.35 31.16
C SER A 15 3.87 -17.61 29.84
N SER A 16 4.79 -18.00 28.96
CA SER A 16 4.97 -17.35 27.65
C SER A 16 3.94 -17.79 26.59
N VAL A 17 3.25 -18.92 26.80
CA VAL A 17 2.22 -19.40 25.85
C VAL A 17 0.86 -18.72 26.03
N THR A 18 0.54 -18.16 27.20
CA THR A 18 -0.78 -17.56 27.46
C THR A 18 -0.94 -16.14 26.92
N TRP A 19 0.16 -15.40 26.74
CA TRP A 19 0.14 -14.02 26.21
C TRP A 19 0.08 -13.98 24.67
N ALA A 20 0.35 -15.10 24.00
CA ALA A 20 0.40 -15.18 22.54
C ALA A 20 -0.93 -15.60 21.89
N GLN A 21 -1.97 -15.89 22.68
CA GLN A 21 -3.21 -16.52 22.17
C GLN A 21 -4.43 -15.58 22.07
N ASP A 22 -4.38 -14.37 22.64
CA ASP A 22 -5.42 -13.37 22.40
C ASP A 22 -5.19 -12.70 21.04
N LYS A 23 -5.45 -13.46 19.96
CA LYS A 23 -5.64 -12.86 18.64
C LYS A 23 -6.84 -11.93 18.76
N LYS A 24 -6.60 -10.62 18.64
CA LYS A 24 -7.67 -9.62 18.59
C LYS A 24 -8.73 -10.09 17.59
N SER A 25 -9.93 -10.41 18.09
CA SER A 25 -11.03 -10.80 17.23
C SER A 25 -11.40 -9.61 16.36
N PHE A 26 -11.64 -9.85 15.08
CA PHE A 26 -12.19 -8.82 14.21
C PHE A 26 -13.62 -8.48 14.66
N THR A 27 -13.94 -7.19 14.63
CA THR A 27 -15.26 -6.64 14.90
C THR A 27 -16.03 -6.41 13.59
N LEU A 28 -17.31 -6.05 13.66
CA LEU A 28 -18.05 -5.69 12.45
C LEU A 28 -17.46 -4.46 11.75
N GLU A 29 -16.93 -3.49 12.49
CA GLU A 29 -16.24 -2.30 11.95
C GLU A 29 -14.97 -2.64 11.16
N ASP A 30 -14.38 -3.79 11.45
CA ASP A 30 -13.19 -4.31 10.77
C ASP A 30 -13.54 -5.08 9.49
N LEU A 31 -14.74 -5.66 9.42
CA LEU A 31 -15.12 -6.62 8.37
C LEU A 31 -16.12 -6.07 7.35
N MET A 32 -16.92 -5.08 7.72
CA MET A 32 -17.98 -4.54 6.86
C MET A 32 -17.47 -3.37 6.02
N PRO A 33 -17.71 -3.36 4.69
CA PRO A 33 -17.47 -2.19 3.86
C PRO A 33 -18.22 -0.96 4.41
N GLY A 34 -17.49 0.11 4.73
CA GLY A 34 -18.03 1.30 5.37
C GLY A 34 -17.84 1.37 6.89
N GLY A 35 -17.37 0.29 7.52
CA GLY A 35 -16.88 0.32 8.89
C GLY A 35 -15.65 1.21 9.03
N ASN A 36 -15.46 1.82 10.20
CA ASN A 36 -14.45 2.84 10.41
C ASN A 36 -13.00 2.33 10.30
N ASN A 37 -12.78 1.02 10.41
CA ASN A 37 -11.46 0.39 10.36
C ASN A 37 -11.29 -0.58 9.18
N TYR A 38 -12.35 -0.87 8.44
CA TYR A 38 -12.35 -1.80 7.32
C TYR A 38 -11.23 -1.52 6.30
N TYR A 39 -11.14 -0.27 5.82
CA TYR A 39 -10.17 0.11 4.78
C TYR A 39 -8.71 0.04 5.24
N ASN A 40 -8.44 0.13 6.55
CA ASN A 40 -7.09 0.00 7.09
C ASN A 40 -6.61 -1.46 7.14
N LEU A 41 -7.54 -2.43 7.07
CA LEU A 41 -7.26 -3.86 7.10
C LEU A 41 -7.21 -4.50 5.72
N LEU A 42 -7.51 -3.72 4.67
CA LEU A 42 -7.37 -4.18 3.30
C LEU A 42 -5.89 -4.20 2.89
N PRO A 43 -5.48 -5.17 2.05
CA PRO A 43 -4.19 -5.12 1.40
C PRO A 43 -4.06 -3.82 0.57
N GLN A 44 -2.91 -3.17 0.68
CA GLN A 44 -2.60 -2.00 -0.15
C GLN A 44 -2.55 -2.42 -1.62
N ASN A 45 -3.09 -1.59 -2.51
CA ASN A 45 -3.15 -1.86 -3.94
C ASN A 45 -2.56 -0.70 -4.76
N LEU A 46 -1.92 -1.05 -5.87
CA LEU A 46 -1.42 -0.11 -6.88
C LEU A 46 -2.45 0.06 -7.98
N TYR A 47 -3.43 0.94 -7.75
CA TYR A 47 -4.58 1.10 -8.65
C TYR A 47 -4.25 1.69 -10.02
N GLY A 48 -3.12 2.40 -10.15
CA GLY A 48 -2.70 3.06 -11.38
C GLY A 48 -1.83 2.21 -12.29
N LEU A 49 -1.65 0.93 -11.98
CA LEU A 49 -0.71 0.06 -12.67
C LEU A 49 -1.20 -0.31 -14.07
N GLN A 50 -0.40 0.01 -15.08
CA GLN A 50 -0.68 -0.28 -16.48
C GLN A 50 0.63 -0.43 -17.29
N TRP A 51 0.50 -0.82 -18.56
CA TRP A 51 1.64 -0.96 -19.47
C TRP A 51 1.64 0.16 -20.50
N TRP A 52 2.83 0.66 -20.81
CA TRP A 52 3.08 1.51 -21.97
C TRP A 52 4.12 0.80 -22.84
N GLY A 53 3.65 -0.09 -23.72
CA GLY A 53 4.51 -1.03 -24.42
C GLY A 53 5.27 -1.93 -23.42
N ASP A 54 6.60 -1.92 -23.47
CA ASP A 54 7.46 -2.70 -22.57
C ASP A 54 7.75 -2.01 -21.21
N VAL A 55 7.20 -0.81 -21.00
CA VAL A 55 7.43 -0.02 -19.78
C VAL A 55 6.25 -0.17 -18.84
N CYS A 56 6.50 -0.60 -17.60
CA CYS A 56 5.48 -0.62 -16.57
C CYS A 56 5.28 0.80 -16.01
N ILE A 57 4.03 1.24 -15.94
CA ILE A 57 3.63 2.57 -15.49
C ILE A 57 2.73 2.44 -14.26
N ASN A 58 2.96 3.29 -13.27
CA ASN A 58 2.01 3.53 -12.19
C ASN A 58 1.51 4.98 -12.27
N ALA A 59 0.26 5.15 -12.72
CA ALA A 59 -0.43 6.43 -12.82
C ALA A 59 -1.27 6.69 -11.56
N ASP A 60 -0.64 7.29 -10.55
CA ASP A 60 -1.28 7.52 -9.25
C ASP A 60 -1.95 8.90 -9.17
N ILE A 61 -2.30 9.35 -7.97
CA ILE A 61 -3.00 10.62 -7.76
C ILE A 61 -2.10 11.81 -8.10
N GLU A 62 -0.87 11.84 -7.59
CA GLU A 62 0.00 13.03 -7.68
C GLU A 62 1.07 12.93 -8.77
N GLU A 63 1.41 11.72 -9.19
CA GLU A 63 2.52 11.48 -10.11
C GLU A 63 2.30 10.24 -10.96
N VAL A 64 2.95 10.24 -12.11
CA VAL A 64 3.10 9.06 -12.97
C VAL A 64 4.54 8.59 -12.85
N LYS A 65 4.72 7.31 -12.51
CA LYS A 65 6.03 6.68 -12.41
C LYS A 65 6.22 5.61 -13.46
N THR A 66 7.45 5.47 -13.90
CA THR A 66 7.94 4.27 -14.59
C THR A 66 8.50 3.30 -13.57
N ILE A 67 8.24 2.01 -13.77
CA ILE A 67 8.75 0.93 -12.93
C ILE A 67 9.59 0.02 -13.82
N GLN A 68 10.86 -0.17 -13.48
CA GLN A 68 11.72 -1.13 -14.16
C GLN A 68 11.34 -2.56 -13.76
N PRO A 69 10.86 -3.41 -14.69
CA PRO A 69 10.37 -4.76 -14.32
C PRO A 69 11.46 -5.67 -13.72
N ALA A 70 12.73 -5.44 -14.07
CA ALA A 70 13.84 -6.28 -13.63
C ALA A 70 14.25 -6.08 -12.16
N ASN A 71 14.05 -4.88 -11.60
CA ASN A 71 14.56 -4.52 -10.28
C ASN A 71 13.56 -3.72 -9.42
N GLY A 72 12.38 -3.39 -9.96
CA GLY A 72 11.35 -2.60 -9.27
C GLY A 72 11.71 -1.13 -9.05
N LYS A 73 12.79 -0.62 -9.66
CA LYS A 73 13.19 0.78 -9.49
C LYS A 73 12.16 1.70 -10.12
N GLU A 74 11.65 2.62 -9.32
CA GLU A 74 10.71 3.64 -9.75
C GLU A 74 11.46 4.91 -10.20
N ASN A 75 11.01 5.53 -11.28
CA ASN A 75 11.41 6.90 -11.65
C ASN A 75 10.17 7.71 -11.98
N VAL A 76 10.10 8.92 -11.42
CA VAL A 76 9.03 9.88 -11.70
C VAL A 76 9.15 10.34 -13.14
N LEU A 77 8.06 10.19 -13.90
CA LEU A 77 7.96 10.62 -15.29
C LEU A 77 7.38 12.03 -15.37
N ILE A 78 6.29 12.27 -14.64
CA ILE A 78 5.61 13.56 -14.60
C ILE A 78 4.77 13.68 -13.33
N THR A 79 4.64 14.90 -12.82
CA THR A 79 3.83 15.24 -11.64
C THR A 79 2.55 15.98 -12.02
N LEU A 80 1.55 15.92 -11.15
CA LEU A 80 0.26 16.61 -11.30
C LEU A 80 0.46 18.12 -11.37
N GLN A 81 1.43 18.64 -10.61
CA GLN A 81 1.79 20.05 -10.62
C GLN A 81 2.29 20.48 -12.00
N GLU A 82 3.27 19.77 -12.57
CA GLU A 82 3.83 20.08 -13.89
C GLU A 82 2.75 20.06 -14.97
N VAL A 83 1.84 19.08 -14.94
CA VAL A 83 0.73 19.02 -15.90
C VAL A 83 -0.22 20.19 -15.73
N ASN A 84 -0.62 20.51 -14.51
CA ASN A 84 -1.55 21.61 -14.25
C ASN A 84 -0.95 22.98 -14.59
N GLU A 85 0.35 23.18 -14.39
CA GLU A 85 1.06 24.38 -14.86
C GLU A 85 1.03 24.48 -16.39
N LEU A 86 1.28 23.37 -17.10
CA LEU A 86 1.20 23.33 -18.57
C LEU A 86 -0.22 23.58 -19.09
N LEU A 87 -1.25 23.05 -18.42
CA LEU A 87 -2.65 23.25 -18.78
C LEU A 87 -3.10 24.69 -18.51
N ALA A 88 -2.67 25.28 -17.40
CA ALA A 88 -2.97 26.67 -17.06
C ALA A 88 -2.37 27.64 -18.09
N ASN A 89 -1.12 27.41 -18.51
CA ASN A 89 -0.45 28.19 -19.55
C ASN A 89 -1.16 28.15 -20.91
N LYS A 90 -1.99 27.13 -21.15
CA LYS A 90 -2.79 26.97 -22.37
C LYS A 90 -4.27 27.27 -22.18
N GLU A 91 -4.68 27.74 -21.01
CA GLU A 91 -6.09 28.01 -20.64
C GLU A 91 -7.00 26.78 -20.78
N LEU A 92 -6.46 25.57 -20.58
CA LEU A 92 -7.17 24.28 -20.75
C LEU A 92 -7.81 23.75 -19.46
N GLY A 93 -7.75 24.51 -18.37
CA GLY A 93 -8.25 24.11 -17.06
C GLY A 93 -7.23 23.30 -16.25
N LYS A 94 -7.72 22.42 -15.36
CA LYS A 94 -6.90 21.59 -14.46
C LYS A 94 -7.44 20.17 -14.33
N ILE A 95 -6.55 19.24 -14.04
CA ILE A 95 -6.87 17.86 -13.66
C ILE A 95 -6.56 17.63 -12.17
N ASN A 96 -7.22 16.64 -11.57
CA ASN A 96 -7.08 16.35 -10.13
C ASN A 96 -6.24 15.10 -9.82
N HIS A 97 -6.05 14.21 -10.80
CA HIS A 97 -5.37 12.92 -10.64
C HIS A 97 -5.10 12.24 -11.99
N PHE A 98 -4.18 11.27 -12.04
CA PHE A 98 -3.87 10.47 -13.24
C PHE A 98 -4.58 9.13 -13.32
N ARG A 99 -5.54 8.85 -12.42
CA ARG A 99 -6.22 7.54 -12.34
C ARG A 99 -7.02 7.15 -13.59
N ASN A 100 -7.37 8.14 -14.41
CA ASN A 100 -8.05 7.94 -15.69
C ASN A 100 -7.11 8.15 -16.90
N ALA A 101 -5.81 8.33 -16.67
CA ALA A 101 -4.84 8.45 -17.74
C ALA A 101 -4.66 7.11 -18.44
N SER A 102 -4.76 7.12 -19.76
CA SER A 102 -4.47 5.97 -20.62
C SER A 102 -3.16 6.20 -21.36
N PHE A 103 -2.40 5.12 -21.52
CA PHE A 103 -1.14 5.14 -22.23
C PHE A 103 -1.29 4.36 -23.54
N PRO A 104 -0.60 4.77 -24.62
CA PRO A 104 -0.63 4.03 -25.88
C PRO A 104 -0.16 2.59 -25.69
N TYR A 105 -0.71 1.66 -26.46
CA TYR A 105 -0.29 0.25 -26.43
C TYR A 105 -0.51 -0.45 -25.08
N ALA A 106 -1.38 0.11 -24.23
CA ALA A 106 -1.85 -0.49 -22.98
C ALA A 106 -2.94 -1.55 -23.22
#